data_AF-A0A2S7X813-F1
#
_entry.id   AF-A0A2S7X813-F1
#
_cell.length_a   1.000
_cell.length_b   1.000
_cell.length_c   1.000
_cell.angle_alpha   90.00
_cell.angle_beta   90.00
_cell.angle_gamma   90.00
#
_symmetry.space_group_name_H-M   'P 1'
#
loop_
_entity.id
_entity.type
_entity.pdbx_description
1 polymer ?
#
loop_
_entity_poly.entity_id
_entity_poly.type
_entity_poly.pdbx_seq_one_letter_code
_entity_poly.pdbx_strand_id
1 'polypeptide(L)' 'MKKAYLFDWGDTLMVDFPNTQGKMCDWETVQAVDGALEMLASLSQKGHLLYVATGADDSNVQDIELAFEPG' A
#
# COMPACT_ATOMS: atom_id res chain seq x y z
N MET A 1 3.50 -23.34 7.27
CA MET A 1 2.29 -23.27 6.42
C MET A 1 2.26 -21.90 5.75
N LYS A 2 2.09 -21.84 4.43
CA LYS A 2 1.90 -20.57 3.73
C LYS A 2 0.49 -20.03 4.01
N LYS A 3 0.37 -18.72 4.18
CA LYS A 3 -0.89 -18.01 4.43
C LYS A 3 -1.03 -16.92 3.38
N ALA A 4 -2.26 -16.51 3.13
CA ALA A 4 -2.56 -15.29 2.39
C ALA A 4 -2.96 -14.19 3.38
N TYR A 5 -2.40 -13.00 3.20
CA TYR A 5 -2.76 -11.78 3.93
C TYR A 5 -3.39 -10.80 2.95
N LEU A 6 -4.56 -10.28 3.31
CA LEU A 6 -5.19 -9.16 2.63
C LEU A 6 -5.00 -7.93 3.51
N PHE A 7 -4.46 -6.88 2.93
CA PHE A 7 -4.29 -5.59 3.57
C PHE A 7 -5.19 -4.57 2.90
N ASP A 8 -5.78 -3.69 3.70
CA ASP A 8 -6.24 -2.41 3.18
C ASP A 8 -5.02 -1.54 2.79
N TRP A 9 -5.26 -0.47 2.03
CA TRP A 9 -4.21 0.39 1.49
C TRP A 9 -4.02 1.68 2.31
N GLY A 10 -5.00 2.59 2.26
CA GLY A 10 -4.96 3.87 2.98
C GLY A 10 -5.01 3.67 4.49
N ASP A 11 -4.21 4.44 5.22
CA ASP A 11 -4.01 4.37 6.67
C ASP A 11 -3.58 2.99 7.23
N THR A 12 -3.25 2.04 6.34
CA THR A 12 -2.79 0.70 6.70
C THR A 12 -1.38 0.44 6.15
N LEU A 13 -1.18 0.58 4.84
CA LEU A 13 0.11 0.41 4.19
C LEU A 13 0.73 1.76 3.81
N MET A 14 -0.08 2.70 3.33
CA MET A 14 0.32 4.05 2.97
C MET A 14 -0.46 5.06 3.79
N VAL A 15 0.18 6.16 4.19
CA VAL A 15 -0.46 7.23 4.98
C VAL A 15 -1.48 7.94 4.10
N ASP A 16 -2.74 7.99 4.54
CA ASP A 16 -3.78 8.76 3.86
C ASP A 16 -3.80 10.18 4.41
N PHE A 17 -3.19 11.11 3.68
CA PHE A 17 -3.07 12.49 4.12
C PHE A 17 -4.41 13.23 3.93
N PRO A 18 -5.06 13.73 5.00
CA PRO A 18 -6.44 14.22 4.95
C PRO A 18 -6.64 15.49 4.10
N ASN A 19 -5.57 16.16 3.70
CA ASN A 19 -5.61 17.38 2.88
C ASN A 19 -5.23 17.14 1.42
N THR A 20 -5.02 15.88 1.03
CA THR A 20 -4.67 15.49 -0.34
C THR A 20 -5.86 14.78 -0.97
N GLN A 21 -6.08 14.99 -2.26
CA GLN A 21 -7.23 14.44 -2.97
C GLN A 21 -6.79 13.73 -4.25
N GLY A 22 -7.64 12.84 -4.76
CA GLY A 22 -7.34 12.04 -5.94
C GLY A 22 -6.34 10.92 -5.63
N LYS A 23 -5.68 10.43 -6.67
CA LYS A 23 -4.83 9.23 -6.62
C LYS A 23 -3.51 9.50 -5.89
N MET A 24 -3.14 8.63 -4.96
CA MET A 24 -1.86 8.75 -4.24
C MET A 24 -0.64 8.81 -5.17
N CYS A 25 -0.65 8.10 -6.31
CA CYS A 25 0.46 8.14 -7.26
C CYS A 25 0.72 9.52 -7.90
N ASP A 26 -0.28 10.41 -7.86
CA ASP A 26 -0.19 11.76 -8.40
C ASP A 26 0.15 12.79 -7.29
N TRP A 27 0.28 12.35 -6.03
CA TRP A 27 0.57 13.25 -4.91
C TRP A 27 2.03 13.69 -4.92
N GLU A 28 2.30 14.90 -4.41
CA GLU A 28 3.66 15.43 -4.25
C GLU A 28 4.51 14.59 -3.29
N THR A 29 3.86 13.97 -2.30
CA THR A 29 4.53 13.11 -1.33
C THR A 29 3.66 11.91 -1.02
N VAL A 30 4.25 10.73 -1.18
CA VAL A 30 3.69 9.44 -0.72
C VAL A 30 4.56 8.91 0.42
N GLN A 31 3.94 8.32 1.43
CA GLN A 31 4.65 7.77 2.57
C GLN A 31 4.03 6.46 3.01
N ALA A 32 4.85 5.47 3.29
CA ALA A 32 4.39 4.25 3.94
C ALA A 32 4.07 4.52 5.42
N VAL A 33 3.10 3.79 5.97
CA VAL A 33 2.89 3.74 7.42
C VAL A 33 4.13 3.13 8.09
N ASP A 34 4.54 3.67 9.23
CA ASP A 34 5.74 3.22 9.95
C ASP A 34 5.71 1.69 10.19
N GLY A 35 6.75 1.01 9.74
CA GLY A 35 6.88 -0.45 9.87
C GLY A 35 6.13 -1.28 8.83
N ALA A 36 5.32 -0.66 7.94
CA ALA A 36 4.54 -1.39 6.96
C ALA A 36 5.43 -2.12 5.95
N LEU A 37 6.44 -1.45 5.40
CA LEU A 37 7.35 -2.04 4.40
C LEU A 37 8.20 -3.15 5.02
N GLU A 38 8.67 -2.98 6.25
CA GLU A 38 9.42 -3.99 7.00
C GLU A 38 8.57 -5.24 7.29
N MET A 39 7.31 -5.03 7.66
CA MET A 39 6.36 -6.11 7.88
C MET A 39 6.06 -6.87 6.58
N LEU A 40 5.78 -6.17 5.48
CA LEU A 40 5.56 -6.78 4.16
C LEU A 40 6.79 -7.57 3.71
N ALA A 41 8.00 -7.00 3.85
CA ALA A 41 9.25 -7.70 3.56
C ALA A 41 9.41 -8.96 4.41
N SER A 42 9.16 -8.89 5.72
CA SER A 42 9.25 -10.04 6.63
C SER A 42 8.27 -11.15 6.25
N LEU A 43 7.02 -10.82 5.93
CA LEU A 43 6.01 -11.81 5.54
C LEU A 43 6.33 -12.44 4.17
N SER A 44 6.77 -11.62 3.22
CA SER A 44 7.19 -12.07 1.89
C SER A 44 8.38 -13.04 1.97
N GLN A 45 9.41 -12.71 2.76
CA GLN A 45 10.58 -13.58 3.00
C GLN A 45 10.19 -14.91 3.66
N LYS A 46 9.13 -14.93 4.47
CA LYS A 46 8.56 -16.17 5.06
C LYS A 46 7.72 -16.98 4.07
N GLY A 47 7.56 -16.49 2.83
CA GLY A 47 6.86 -17.16 1.74
C GLY A 47 5.34 -17.05 1.83
N HIS A 48 4.82 -16.04 2.54
CA HIS A 48 3.40 -15.73 2.57
C HIS A 48 2.96 -15.00 1.29
N LEU A 49 1.69 -15.15 0.93
CA LEU A 49 1.08 -14.39 -0.16
C LEU A 49 0.49 -13.11 0.42
N LEU A 50 0.76 -11.97 -0.22
CA LEU A 50 0.32 -10.66 0.22
C LEU A 50 -0.51 -10.04 -0.89
N TYR A 51 -1.67 -9.49 -0.54
CA TYR A 51 -2.58 -8.84 -1.47
C TYR A 51 -3.08 -7.53 -0.87
N VAL A 52 -3.37 -6.57 -1.73
CA VAL A 52 -4.08 -5.36 -1.36
C VAL A 52 -5.55 -5.54 -1.75
N ALA A 53 -6.45 -5.23 -0.81
CA ALA A 53 -7.89 -5.19 -1.02
C ALA A 53 -8.39 -3.86 -0.44
N THR A 54 -8.69 -2.91 -1.31
CA THR A 54 -8.97 -1.53 -0.94
C THR A 54 -10.30 -1.05 -1.53
N GLY A 55 -10.92 -0.07 -0.86
CA GLY A 55 -12.07 0.69 -1.35
C GLY A 55 -11.71 2.03 -2.00
N ALA A 56 -10.46 2.21 -2.43
CA ALA A 56 -10.02 3.45 -3.08
C ALA A 56 -10.66 3.60 -4.48
N ASP A 57 -11.82 4.25 -4.54
CA ASP A 57 -12.62 4.40 -5.76
C ASP A 57 -11.90 5.14 -6.89
N ASP A 58 -11.00 6.07 -6.55
CA ASP A 58 -10.29 6.89 -7.53
C ASP A 58 -9.08 6.16 -8.15
N SER A 59 -8.71 4.97 -7.67
CA SER A 59 -7.48 4.27 -8.05
C SER A 59 -7.74 2.87 -8.60
N ASN A 60 -7.08 2.54 -9.71
CA ASN A 60 -6.98 1.18 -10.22
C ASN A 60 -5.69 0.49 -9.73
N VAL A 61 -5.49 -0.76 -10.15
CA VAL A 61 -4.30 -1.55 -9.76
C VAL A 61 -2.98 -0.87 -10.16
N GLN A 62 -2.90 -0.30 -11.37
CA GLN A 62 -1.69 0.38 -11.84
C GLN A 62 -1.41 1.66 -11.05
N ASP A 63 -2.45 2.42 -10.71
CA ASP A 63 -2.32 3.62 -9.86
C ASP A 63 -1.74 3.26 -8.48
N ILE A 64 -2.20 2.15 -7.90
CA ILE A 64 -1.69 1.66 -6.61
C ILE A 64 -0.24 1.19 -6.73
N GLU A 65 0.11 0.45 -7.79
CA GLU A 65 1.49 -0.01 -8.03
C GLU A 65 2.46 1.17 -8.13
N LEU A 66 2.11 2.22 -8.88
CA LEU A 66 2.92 3.43 -9.02
C LEU A 66 3.11 4.16 -7.69
N ALA A 67 2.10 4.18 -6.81
CA ALA A 67 2.21 4.81 -5.50
C ALA A 67 3.23 4.11 -4.56
N PHE A 68 3.59 2.86 -4.84
CA PHE A 68 4.65 2.14 -4.13
C PHE A 68 6.04 2.32 -4.77
N GLU A 69 6.14 2.92 -5.95
CA GLU A 69 7.43 3.21 -6.56
C GLU A 69 8.11 4.39 -5.83
N PRO A 70 9.43 4.32 -5.58
CA PRO A 70 10.15 5.46 -5.03
C PRO A 70 10.08 6.66 -5.99
N GLY A 71 9.61 7.80 -5.49
CA GLY A 71 9.71 9.11 -6.16
C GLY A 71 11.11 9.71 -6.13
#